data_AF-A0AAU7A850-F1
#
_entry.id   AF-A0AAU7A850-F1
#
_cell.length_a   1.000
_cell.length_b   1.000
_cell.length_c   1.000
_cell.angle_alpha   90.00
_cell.angle_beta   90.00
_cell.angle_gamma   90.00
#
_symmetry.space_group_name_H-M   'P 1'
#
loop_
_entity.id
_entity.type
_entity.pdbx_description
1 polymer ?
#
loop_
_entity_poly.entity_id
_entity_poly.type
_entity_poly.pdbx_seq_one_letter_code
_entity_poly.pdbx_strand_id
1 'polypeptide(L)'
;MKVGTTQLPAAVKSTASGTVLATSIAIGGNETVICEDYTSDIFINMKSGSGKVLDYKLDLHHADYDVDGSGSVNSATDGEAILASLFSNTTISEVAGNLFEDASAGATSLQSFMSDYTTTLLDVDGDGVTKASTDGVIIDAYIAGASADLLLPLISSDSPITTSDELLTHLLEIA
;
A
#
# COMPACT_ATOMS: atom_id res chain seq x y z
N MET A 1 31.15 4.14 -37.43
CA MET A 1 30.17 3.03 -37.51
C MET A 1 29.35 3.10 -36.23
N LYS A 2 28.03 3.31 -36.36
CA LYS A 2 27.11 3.59 -35.25
C LYS A 2 26.99 2.32 -34.38
N VAL A 3 27.37 2.39 -33.11
CA VAL A 3 27.19 1.28 -32.16
C VAL A 3 25.70 1.23 -31.82
N GLY A 4 25.01 0.19 -32.31
CA GLY A 4 23.63 -0.08 -31.93
C GLY A 4 23.58 -0.58 -30.50
N THR A 5 22.89 0.15 -29.62
CA THR A 5 22.49 -0.36 -28.31
C THR A 5 21.36 -1.37 -28.53
N THR A 6 21.68 -2.66 -28.47
CA THR A 6 20.68 -3.72 -28.48
C THR A 6 19.89 -3.63 -27.17
N GLN A 7 18.68 -3.06 -27.22
CA GLN A 7 17.75 -3.06 -26.11
C GLN A 7 17.30 -4.51 -25.87
N LEU A 8 17.63 -5.05 -24.69
CA LEU A 8 17.22 -6.39 -24.24
C LEU A 8 15.71 -6.39 -23.93
N PRO A 9 15.03 -7.55 -24.00
CA PRO A 9 13.56 -7.60 -24.03
C PRO A 9 12.94 -7.06 -22.74
N ALA A 10 12.04 -6.10 -22.88
CA ALA A 10 11.17 -5.62 -21.82
C ALA A 10 10.04 -6.63 -21.58
N ALA A 11 9.76 -6.98 -20.32
CA ALA A 11 8.48 -7.60 -20.00
C ALA A 11 7.43 -6.49 -19.96
N VAL A 12 6.33 -6.69 -20.69
CA VAL A 12 5.21 -5.75 -20.76
C VAL A 12 3.94 -6.50 -20.34
N LYS A 13 3.34 -6.12 -19.21
CA LYS A 13 2.01 -6.59 -18.81
C LYS A 13 1.00 -5.61 -19.40
N SER A 14 -0.06 -6.13 -20.03
CA SER A 14 -1.13 -5.30 -20.60
C SER A 14 -2.50 -5.92 -20.37
N THR A 15 -3.54 -5.09 -20.38
CA THR A 15 -4.93 -5.54 -20.37
C THR A 15 -5.27 -6.26 -21.68
N ALA A 16 -6.39 -6.98 -21.71
CA ALA A 16 -6.94 -7.55 -22.95
C ALA A 16 -7.27 -6.46 -24.01
N SER A 17 -7.46 -5.21 -23.60
CA SER A 17 -7.67 -4.05 -24.48
C SER A 17 -6.36 -3.40 -24.96
N GLY A 18 -5.20 -3.91 -24.56
CA GLY A 18 -3.88 -3.43 -24.97
C GLY A 18 -3.34 -2.24 -24.16
N THR A 19 -3.99 -1.87 -23.06
CA THR A 19 -3.47 -0.85 -22.13
C THR A 19 -2.29 -1.44 -21.37
N VAL A 20 -1.13 -0.80 -21.44
CA VAL A 20 0.07 -1.23 -20.72
C VAL A 20 -0.14 -1.00 -19.22
N LEU A 21 -0.02 -2.06 -18.43
CA LEU A 21 -0.18 -2.07 -16.98
C LEU A 21 1.17 -1.98 -16.26
N ALA A 22 2.21 -2.58 -16.84
CA ALA A 22 3.56 -2.50 -16.29
C ALA A 22 4.60 -2.71 -17.40
N THR A 23 5.74 -2.04 -17.26
CA THR A 23 6.92 -2.23 -18.12
C THR A 23 8.15 -2.41 -17.24
N SER A 24 9.01 -3.36 -17.58
CA SER A 24 10.34 -3.47 -16.99
C SER A 24 11.42 -3.34 -18.04
N ILE A 25 12.58 -2.83 -17.63
CA ILE A 25 13.77 -2.74 -18.47
C ILE A 25 14.86 -3.55 -17.78
N ALA A 26 15.17 -4.73 -18.33
CA ALA A 26 16.36 -5.46 -17.94
C ALA A 26 17.60 -4.69 -18.42
N ILE A 27 18.49 -4.31 -17.50
CA ILE A 27 19.72 -3.58 -17.84
C ILE A 27 20.85 -4.56 -18.22
N GLY A 28 20.67 -5.86 -17.93
CA GLY A 28 21.62 -6.93 -18.25
C GLY A 28 20.99 -8.21 -18.81
N GLY A 29 21.78 -9.01 -19.53
CA GLY A 29 21.33 -10.21 -20.25
C GLY A 29 20.89 -11.42 -19.40
N ASN A 30 20.90 -11.29 -18.07
CA ASN A 30 20.58 -12.38 -17.13
C ASN A 30 19.41 -12.03 -16.19
N GLU A 31 18.67 -10.97 -16.49
CA GLU A 31 17.57 -10.47 -15.66
C GLU A 31 16.23 -10.96 -16.26
N THR A 32 15.48 -11.72 -15.47
CA THR A 32 14.11 -12.16 -15.81
C THR A 32 13.16 -11.46 -14.86
N VAL A 33 12.31 -10.59 -15.40
CA VAL A 33 11.26 -9.92 -14.62
C VAL A 33 9.94 -10.61 -14.91
N ILE A 34 9.28 -11.10 -13.86
CA ILE A 34 7.97 -11.74 -13.93
C ILE A 34 6.97 -10.79 -13.28
N CYS A 35 5.90 -10.44 -13.98
CA CYS A 35 4.83 -9.59 -13.45
C CYS A 35 3.62 -10.48 -13.12
N GLU A 36 3.48 -10.87 -11.85
CA GLU A 36 2.25 -11.51 -11.37
C GLU A 36 1.57 -10.63 -10.34
N ASP A 37 0.28 -10.84 -10.16
CA ASP A 37 -0.50 -10.16 -9.12
C ASP A 37 -0.26 -10.96 -7.83
N TYR A 38 0.63 -10.46 -6.97
CA TYR A 38 0.98 -11.12 -5.72
C TYR A 38 0.20 -10.51 -4.56
N THR A 39 -0.49 -11.35 -3.79
CA THR A 39 -1.01 -11.03 -2.46
C THR A 39 -0.03 -11.50 -1.36
N SER A 40 1.27 -11.61 -1.66
CA SER A 40 2.29 -12.22 -0.80
C SER A 40 3.71 -11.73 -1.15
N ASP A 41 4.66 -11.93 -0.22
CA ASP A 41 6.07 -11.54 -0.35
C ASP A 41 6.76 -12.09 -1.61
N ILE A 42 7.58 -11.25 -2.23
CA ILE A 42 8.40 -11.60 -3.40
C ILE A 42 9.82 -11.94 -2.93
N PHE A 43 10.35 -13.10 -3.31
CA PHE A 43 11.74 -13.47 -3.01
C PHE A 43 12.65 -13.25 -4.21
N ILE A 44 13.71 -12.43 -4.05
CA ILE A 44 14.71 -12.18 -5.09
C ILE A 44 15.96 -13.03 -4.81
N ASN A 45 16.25 -13.98 -5.70
CA ASN A 45 17.41 -14.84 -5.59
C ASN A 45 18.57 -14.32 -6.47
N MET A 46 19.61 -13.75 -5.85
CA MET A 46 20.75 -13.18 -6.57
C MET A 46 21.98 -14.09 -6.49
N LYS A 47 22.47 -14.53 -7.66
CA LYS A 47 23.75 -15.25 -7.76
C LYS A 47 24.88 -14.25 -8.06
N SER A 48 25.78 -14.07 -7.10
CA SER A 48 27.01 -13.31 -7.32
C SER A 48 27.92 -14.05 -8.31
N GLY A 49 28.73 -13.32 -9.08
CA GLY A 49 29.79 -13.89 -9.94
C GLY A 49 30.84 -14.73 -9.18
N SER A 50 30.82 -14.68 -7.84
CA SER A 50 31.62 -15.54 -6.95
C SER A 50 30.98 -16.91 -6.65
N GLY A 51 29.79 -17.20 -7.19
CA GLY A 51 29.04 -18.44 -6.90
C GLY A 51 28.32 -18.44 -5.56
N LYS A 52 28.43 -17.38 -4.75
CA LYS A 52 27.60 -17.19 -3.56
C LYS A 52 26.19 -16.79 -3.97
N VAL A 53 25.22 -17.54 -3.47
CA VAL A 53 23.80 -17.14 -3.45
C VAL A 53 23.62 -16.19 -2.27
N LEU A 54 23.08 -15.02 -2.53
CA LEU A 54 22.65 -14.08 -1.50
C LEU A 54 21.13 -14.12 -1.47
N ASP A 55 20.57 -14.54 -0.33
CA ASP A 55 19.14 -14.52 -0.09
C ASP A 55 18.78 -13.15 0.47
N TYR A 56 18.11 -12.33 -0.34
CA TYR A 56 17.50 -11.09 0.11
C TYR A 56 16.02 -11.38 0.40
N LYS A 57 15.58 -11.15 1.64
CA LYS A 57 14.16 -11.06 1.96
C LYS A 57 13.69 -9.66 1.54
N LEU A 58 12.77 -9.61 0.58
CA LEU A 58 12.00 -8.41 0.30
C LEU A 58 10.67 -8.59 1.05
N ASP A 59 10.44 -7.79 2.08
CA ASP A 59 9.15 -7.66 2.76
C ASP A 59 8.34 -6.63 1.98
N LEU A 60 7.20 -7.02 1.42
CA LEU A 60 6.25 -6.08 0.83
C LEU A 60 4.99 -6.12 1.68
N HIS A 61 4.70 -5.03 2.37
CA HIS A 61 3.50 -4.90 3.17
C HIS A 61 2.45 -4.16 2.35
N HIS A 62 1.37 -4.86 2.01
CA HIS A 62 0.17 -4.29 1.39
C HIS A 62 -0.95 -4.42 2.42
N ALA A 63 -1.58 -3.30 2.79
CA ALA A 63 -2.76 -3.31 3.65
C ALA A 63 -3.96 -3.68 2.79
N ASP A 64 -4.57 -4.84 3.06
CA ASP A 64 -5.95 -5.04 2.63
C ASP A 64 -6.84 -4.19 3.54
N TYR A 65 -7.35 -3.08 3.00
CA TYR A 65 -8.20 -2.16 3.76
C TYR A 65 -9.61 -2.72 4.01
N ASP A 66 -9.98 -3.90 3.52
CA ASP A 66 -11.23 -4.58 3.87
C ASP A 66 -11.19 -5.11 5.33
N VAL A 67 -11.40 -4.20 6.28
CA VAL A 67 -11.32 -4.48 7.72
C VAL A 67 -12.61 -5.08 8.27
N ASP A 68 -13.72 -4.91 7.56
CA ASP A 68 -15.01 -5.52 7.90
C ASP A 68 -15.19 -6.93 7.32
N GLY A 69 -14.33 -7.34 6.38
CA GLY A 69 -14.31 -8.66 5.77
C GLY A 69 -15.46 -8.91 4.80
N SER A 70 -16.03 -7.84 4.24
CA SER A 70 -17.15 -7.91 3.29
C SER A 70 -16.73 -8.38 1.89
N GLY A 71 -15.42 -8.43 1.61
CA GLY A 71 -14.83 -8.74 0.32
C GLY A 71 -14.74 -7.52 -0.61
N SER A 72 -14.89 -6.31 -0.09
CA SER A 72 -14.81 -5.06 -0.86
C SER A 72 -14.44 -3.89 0.02
N VAL A 73 -13.43 -3.12 -0.40
CA VAL A 73 -13.01 -1.91 0.31
C VAL A 73 -14.04 -0.78 0.10
N ASN A 74 -14.53 -0.18 1.19
CA ASN A 74 -15.49 0.91 1.20
C ASN A 74 -15.18 1.94 2.29
N SER A 75 -15.09 3.22 1.94
CA SER A 75 -14.75 4.28 2.90
C SER A 75 -15.77 4.40 4.04
N ALA A 76 -17.06 4.16 3.77
CA ALA A 76 -18.12 4.30 4.77
C ALA A 76 -18.12 3.19 5.85
N THR A 77 -17.43 2.07 5.60
CA THR A 77 -17.26 1.00 6.58
C THR A 77 -15.79 0.90 6.98
N ASP A 78 -14.91 0.61 6.04
CA ASP A 78 -13.49 0.36 6.28
C ASP A 78 -12.70 1.62 6.62
N GLY A 79 -12.77 2.63 5.75
CA GLY A 79 -12.06 3.90 5.93
C GLY A 79 -12.44 4.58 7.24
N GLU A 80 -13.74 4.70 7.49
CA GLU A 80 -14.28 5.22 8.75
C GLU A 80 -13.91 4.35 9.94
N ALA A 81 -13.87 3.02 9.83
CA ALA A 81 -13.45 2.17 10.94
C ALA A 81 -11.98 2.35 11.31
N ILE A 82 -11.09 2.48 10.32
CA ILE A 82 -9.68 2.78 10.52
C ILE A 82 -9.53 4.16 11.17
N LEU A 83 -10.14 5.19 10.56
CA LEU A 83 -10.13 6.56 11.09
C LEU A 83 -10.65 6.63 12.53
N ALA A 84 -11.82 6.04 12.80
CA ALA A 84 -12.46 6.03 14.11
C ALA A 84 -11.59 5.33 15.16
N SER A 85 -10.89 4.26 14.78
CA SER A 85 -10.02 3.50 15.69
C SER A 85 -8.71 4.21 16.03
N LEU A 86 -8.30 5.21 15.24
CA LEU A 86 -7.15 6.06 15.56
C LEU A 86 -7.46 7.13 16.61
N PHE A 87 -8.74 7.39 16.91
CA PHE A 87 -9.11 8.28 18.01
C PHE A 87 -8.92 7.56 19.36
N SER A 88 -8.18 8.18 20.29
CA SER A 88 -7.88 7.58 21.59
C SER A 88 -9.10 7.37 22.51
N ASN A 89 -10.26 7.92 22.15
CA ASN A 89 -11.50 7.84 22.92
C ASN A 89 -12.51 6.84 22.35
N THR A 90 -12.10 5.97 21.43
CA THR A 90 -12.92 4.89 20.87
C THR A 90 -12.35 3.55 21.28
N THR A 91 -13.19 2.52 21.19
CA THR A 91 -12.76 1.12 21.30
C THR A 91 -13.12 0.37 20.03
N ILE A 92 -12.33 -0.66 19.69
CA ILE A 92 -12.58 -1.49 18.50
C ILE A 92 -14.00 -2.09 18.51
N SER A 93 -14.51 -2.48 19.67
CA SER A 93 -15.87 -3.02 19.80
C SER A 93 -16.96 -1.97 19.56
N GLU A 94 -16.75 -0.71 19.94
CA GLU A 94 -17.70 0.38 19.66
C GLU A 94 -17.71 0.73 18.18
N VAL A 95 -16.53 0.81 17.56
CA VAL A 95 -16.38 1.08 16.12
C VAL A 95 -17.07 -0.01 15.31
N ALA A 96 -16.72 -1.28 15.54
CA ALA A 96 -17.31 -2.42 14.84
C ALA A 96 -18.82 -2.53 15.05
N GLY A 97 -19.30 -2.26 16.27
CA GLY A 97 -20.74 -2.28 16.58
C GLY A 97 -21.57 -1.21 15.87
N ASN A 98 -20.93 -0.11 15.45
CA ASN A 98 -21.59 0.98 14.75
C ASN A 98 -21.53 0.84 13.22
N LEU A 99 -20.46 0.25 12.69
CA LEU A 99 -20.16 0.28 11.26
C LEU A 99 -20.38 -1.06 10.55
N PHE A 100 -20.19 -2.19 11.23
CA PHE A 100 -20.16 -3.50 10.58
C PHE A 100 -21.44 -4.28 10.76
N GLU A 101 -21.81 -5.10 9.77
CA GLU A 101 -22.98 -5.97 9.84
C GLU A 101 -22.79 -7.08 10.89
N ASP A 102 -21.63 -7.74 10.91
CA ASP A 102 -21.20 -8.64 11.98
C ASP A 102 -20.18 -7.95 12.89
N ALA A 103 -20.70 -7.28 13.92
CA ALA A 103 -19.88 -6.56 14.89
C ALA A 103 -18.83 -7.42 15.60
N SER A 104 -19.10 -8.72 15.83
CA SER A 104 -18.18 -9.58 16.58
C SER A 104 -17.03 -10.06 15.71
N ALA A 105 -17.33 -10.50 14.48
CA ALA A 105 -16.32 -10.88 13.50
C ALA A 105 -15.49 -9.65 13.09
N GLY A 106 -16.15 -8.55 12.73
CA GLY A 106 -15.49 -7.32 12.30
C GLY A 106 -14.64 -6.68 13.41
N ALA A 107 -15.05 -6.74 14.69
CA ALA A 107 -14.18 -6.29 15.79
C ALA A 107 -12.88 -7.11 15.88
N THR A 108 -12.93 -8.41 15.57
CA THR A 108 -11.74 -9.26 15.56
C THR A 108 -10.82 -8.89 14.40
N SER A 109 -11.38 -8.76 13.19
CA SER A 109 -10.64 -8.37 11.98
C SER A 109 -10.00 -6.98 12.12
N LEU A 110 -10.78 -5.98 12.55
CA LEU A 110 -10.30 -4.62 12.78
C LEU A 110 -9.23 -4.57 13.87
N GLN A 111 -9.36 -5.34 14.96
CA GLN A 111 -8.31 -5.40 16.00
C GLN A 111 -7.00 -5.95 15.43
N SER A 112 -7.07 -7.00 14.61
CA SER A 112 -5.89 -7.57 13.94
C SER A 112 -5.25 -6.56 13.00
N PHE A 113 -6.03 -5.95 12.11
CA PHE A 113 -5.56 -4.91 11.19
C PHE A 113 -4.84 -3.78 11.93
N MET A 114 -5.47 -3.25 12.99
CA MET A 114 -4.89 -2.17 13.76
C MET A 114 -3.60 -2.59 14.46
N SER A 115 -3.55 -3.81 15.02
CA SER A 115 -2.34 -4.32 15.68
C SER A 115 -1.18 -4.51 14.70
N ASP A 116 -1.46 -4.92 13.47
CA ASP A 116 -0.44 -5.28 12.48
C ASP A 116 0.14 -4.04 11.79
N TYR A 117 -0.65 -2.96 11.65
CA TYR A 117 -0.31 -1.84 10.78
C TYR A 117 -0.15 -0.48 11.46
N THR A 118 -0.56 -0.31 12.73
CA THR A 118 -0.47 1.00 13.43
C THR A 118 0.95 1.58 13.47
N THR A 119 1.99 0.75 13.50
CA THR A 119 3.38 1.20 13.60
C THR A 119 4.13 1.22 12.26
N THR A 120 3.47 0.87 11.17
CA THR A 120 4.11 0.70 9.85
C THR A 120 3.33 1.41 8.75
N LEU A 121 2.13 0.92 8.40
CA LEU A 121 1.40 1.37 7.22
C LEU A 121 0.44 2.52 7.49
N LEU A 122 0.07 2.79 8.74
CA LEU A 122 -0.93 3.81 9.05
C LEU A 122 -0.36 5.21 9.28
N ASP A 123 0.95 5.38 9.27
CA ASP A 123 1.62 6.69 9.23
C ASP A 123 1.84 7.07 7.76
N VAL A 124 0.78 7.55 7.11
CA VAL A 124 0.72 7.77 5.65
C VAL A 124 1.28 9.12 5.24
N ASP A 125 1.47 10.04 6.19
CA ASP A 125 2.24 11.26 5.95
C ASP A 125 3.72 11.13 6.32
N GLY A 126 4.11 10.04 6.99
CA GLY A 126 5.50 9.70 7.28
C GLY A 126 6.14 10.61 8.33
N ASP A 127 5.35 11.28 9.17
CA ASP A 127 5.85 12.13 10.25
C ASP A 127 6.33 11.35 11.48
N GLY A 128 6.17 10.02 11.46
CA GLY A 128 6.54 9.09 12.52
C GLY A 128 5.45 8.92 13.59
N VAL A 129 4.27 9.52 13.40
CA VAL A 129 3.19 9.54 14.38
C VAL A 129 1.83 9.38 13.70
N THR A 130 1.31 8.16 13.78
CA THR A 130 -0.06 7.81 13.39
C THR A 130 -1.11 8.63 14.17
N LYS A 131 -1.90 9.46 13.46
CA LYS A 131 -2.98 10.26 14.03
C LYS A 131 -4.25 10.16 13.19
N ALA A 132 -5.40 10.20 13.87
CA ALA A 132 -6.69 10.27 13.20
C ALA A 132 -6.83 11.50 12.29
N SER A 133 -6.38 12.68 12.73
CA SER A 133 -6.59 13.95 12.04
C SER A 133 -5.78 14.16 10.76
N THR A 134 -4.70 13.39 10.58
CA THR A 134 -3.85 13.43 9.38
C THR A 134 -4.03 12.10 8.66
N ASP A 135 -3.49 11.02 9.22
CA ASP A 135 -3.45 9.73 8.54
C ASP A 135 -4.81 9.09 8.35
N GLY A 136 -5.62 9.05 9.41
CA GLY A 136 -6.96 8.48 9.32
C GLY A 136 -7.83 9.18 8.28
N VAL A 137 -7.78 10.52 8.25
CA VAL A 137 -8.54 11.32 7.28
C VAL A 137 -8.00 11.10 5.86
N ILE A 138 -6.67 11.01 5.68
CA ILE A 138 -6.07 10.74 4.38
C ILE A 138 -6.48 9.35 3.86
N ILE A 139 -6.41 8.32 4.71
CA ILE A 139 -6.79 6.94 4.36
C ILE A 139 -8.26 6.87 3.95
N ASP A 140 -9.17 7.39 4.78
CA ASP A 140 -10.60 7.37 4.49
C ASP A 140 -10.93 8.12 3.18
N ALA A 141 -10.36 9.32 3.01
CA ALA A 141 -10.56 10.12 1.80
C ALA A 141 -9.95 9.45 0.55
N TYR A 142 -8.80 8.79 0.68
CA TYR A 142 -8.18 8.04 -0.41
C TYR A 142 -9.06 6.86 -0.84
N ILE A 143 -9.57 6.07 0.11
CA ILE A 143 -10.52 4.98 -0.15
C ILE A 143 -11.81 5.52 -0.80
N ALA A 144 -12.27 6.70 -0.40
CA ALA A 144 -13.40 7.39 -1.02
C ALA A 144 -13.11 7.90 -2.46
N GLY A 145 -11.87 7.77 -2.94
CA GLY A 145 -11.44 8.13 -4.29
C GLY A 145 -10.92 9.57 -4.44
N ALA A 146 -10.51 10.22 -3.34
CA ALA A 146 -9.88 11.53 -3.41
C ALA A 146 -8.52 11.48 -4.12
N SER A 147 -8.25 12.47 -4.97
CA SER A 147 -6.95 12.64 -5.62
C SER A 147 -5.89 13.13 -4.62
N ALA A 148 -4.62 12.75 -4.83
CA ALA A 148 -3.51 13.20 -3.99
C ALA A 148 -3.34 14.73 -3.91
N ASP A 149 -3.78 15.49 -4.91
CA ASP A 149 -3.82 16.97 -4.85
C ASP A 149 -4.76 17.50 -3.75
N LEU A 150 -5.85 16.77 -3.46
CA LEU A 150 -6.80 17.11 -2.39
C LEU A 150 -6.35 16.59 -1.03
N LEU A 151 -5.51 15.54 -1.01
CA LEU A 151 -5.00 14.92 0.20
C LEU A 151 -3.74 15.62 0.73
N LEU A 152 -2.89 16.15 -0.16
CA LEU A 152 -1.64 16.79 0.23
C LEU A 152 -1.80 17.89 1.30
N PRO A 153 -2.84 18.74 1.30
CA PRO A 153 -3.03 19.72 2.36
C PRO A 153 -3.39 19.14 3.74
N LEU A 154 -3.67 17.84 3.84
CA LEU A 154 -4.10 17.16 5.08
C LEU A 154 -2.94 16.55 5.86
N ILE A 155 -1.74 16.48 5.27
CA ILE A 155 -0.54 15.99 5.95
C ILE A 155 -0.15 16.89 7.12
N SER A 156 0.55 16.34 8.10
CA SER A 156 1.10 17.12 9.19
C SER A 156 2.17 18.11 8.72
N SER A 157 2.41 19.16 9.51
CA SER A 157 3.49 20.11 9.23
C SER A 157 4.90 19.51 9.38
N ASP A 158 5.02 18.36 10.03
CA ASP A 158 6.26 17.65 10.26
C ASP A 158 6.52 16.56 9.19
N SER A 159 5.55 16.33 8.29
CA SER A 159 5.66 15.38 7.20
C SER A 159 6.86 15.71 6.29
N PRO A 160 7.68 14.71 5.90
CA PRO A 160 8.71 14.86 4.90
C PRO A 160 8.16 14.94 3.47
N ILE A 161 6.88 14.61 3.26
CA ILE A 161 6.22 14.61 1.95
C ILE A 161 5.86 16.05 1.58
N THR A 162 6.21 16.47 0.36
CA THR A 162 6.01 17.87 -0.07
C THR A 162 5.21 18.00 -1.36
N THR A 163 4.95 16.88 -2.04
CA THR A 163 4.26 16.84 -3.32
C THR A 163 3.19 15.76 -3.37
N SER A 164 2.16 15.97 -4.18
CA SER A 164 1.08 15.00 -4.37
C SER A 164 1.55 13.70 -5.02
N ASP A 165 2.59 13.75 -5.86
CA ASP A 165 3.20 12.55 -6.46
C ASP A 165 3.91 11.69 -5.40
N GLU A 166 4.63 12.32 -4.45
CA GLU A 166 5.24 11.62 -3.31
C GLU A 166 4.17 10.99 -2.42
N LEU A 167 3.11 11.74 -2.08
CA LEU A 167 2.00 11.21 -1.28
C LEU A 167 1.30 10.05 -1.98
N LEU A 168 1.01 10.17 -3.28
CA LEU A 168 0.38 9.09 -4.05
C LEU A 168 1.28 7.86 -4.11
N THR A 169 2.59 8.05 -4.31
CA THR A 169 3.54 6.93 -4.29
C THR A 169 3.51 6.23 -2.94
N HIS A 170 3.53 6.99 -1.85
CA HIS A 170 3.50 6.41 -0.52
C HIS A 170 2.18 5.67 -0.23
N LEU A 171 1.03 6.25 -0.61
CA LEU A 171 -0.27 5.60 -0.49
C LEU A 171 -0.36 4.31 -1.33
N LEU A 172 0.24 4.26 -2.51
CA LEU A 172 0.29 3.05 -3.34
C LEU A 172 1.28 2.00 -2.84
N GLU A 173 2.28 2.38 -2.04
CA GLU A 173 3.20 1.43 -1.41
C GLU A 173 2.57 0.72 -0.22
N ILE A 174 1.59 1.35 0.43
CA ILE A 174 0.87 0.80 1.58
C ILE A 174 -0.48 0.16 1.21
N ALA A 175 -1.07 0.55 0.08
CA ALA A 175 -2.39 0.12 -0.42
C ALA A 175 -2.31 -0.93 -1.53
#